data_AF-A0A929XBX5-F1
#
_entry.id   AF-A0A929XBX5-F1
#
_cell.length_a   1.000
_cell.length_b   1.000
_cell.length_c   1.000
_cell.angle_alpha   90.00
_cell.angle_beta   90.00
_cell.angle_gamma   90.00
#
_symmetry.space_group_name_H-M   'P 1'
#
loop_
_entity.id
_entity.type
_entity.pdbx_description
1 polymer ?
#
loop_
_entity_poly.entity_id
_entity_poly.type
_entity_poly.pdbx_seq_one_letter_code
_entity_poly.pdbx_strand_id
1 'polypeptide(L)'
;TPGSFMGMKVSYVILRTLSIALDVPLRAISGFELNGFGPIRANKNFSYVYERGEIRMKKCSPAPLSLPRDLSILNKSDDILPNYIIEAV
;
A
#
# COMPACT_ATOMS: atom_id res chain seq x y z
N THR A 1 3.18 0.70 -2.44
CA THR A 1 2.60 2.04 -2.12
C THR A 1 3.20 2.57 -0.85
N PRO A 2 3.37 3.89 -0.70
CA PRO A 2 3.87 4.50 0.54
C PRO A 2 2.83 4.41 1.66
N GLY A 3 3.29 4.46 2.90
CA GLY A 3 2.47 4.31 4.10
C GLY A 3 3.28 4.49 5.38
N SER A 4 2.76 4.06 6.52
CA SER A 4 3.54 4.02 7.76
C SER A 4 4.74 3.08 7.60
N PHE A 5 5.95 3.64 7.62
CA PHE A 5 7.19 2.88 7.45
C PHE A 5 7.29 1.71 8.43
N MET A 6 7.03 1.96 9.72
CA MET A 6 7.04 0.92 10.75
C MET A 6 5.89 -0.07 10.59
N GLY A 7 4.68 0.42 10.27
CA GLY A 7 3.51 -0.45 10.08
C GLY A 7 3.72 -1.45 8.94
N MET A 8 4.33 -1.00 7.83
CA MET A 8 4.64 -1.87 6.70
C MET A 8 5.69 -2.93 7.05
N LYS A 9 6.74 -2.58 7.80
CA LYS A 9 7.77 -3.54 8.23
C LYS A 9 7.20 -4.63 9.13
N VAL A 10 6.45 -4.24 10.16
CA VAL A 10 5.87 -5.18 11.11
C VAL A 10 4.87 -6.11 10.40
N SER A 11 4.01 -5.55 9.55
CA SER A 11 3.04 -6.34 8.78
C SER A 11 3.75 -7.32 7.85
N TYR A 12 4.79 -6.87 7.14
CA TYR A 12 5.57 -7.74 6.26
C TYR A 12 6.21 -8.91 7.00
N VAL A 13 6.88 -8.66 8.14
CA VAL A 13 7.51 -9.73 8.92
C VAL A 13 6.47 -10.76 9.37
N ILE A 14 5.35 -10.30 9.93
CA ILE A 14 4.27 -11.19 10.40
C ILE A 14 3.69 -12.03 9.24
N LEU A 15 3.31 -11.38 8.14
CA LEU A 15 2.70 -12.06 6.99
C LEU A 15 3.69 -13.00 6.29
N ARG A 16 4.97 -12.62 6.22
CA ARG A 16 6.03 -13.46 5.64
C ARG A 16 6.28 -14.68 6.52
N THR A 17 6.29 -14.53 7.84
CA THR A 17 6.39 -15.66 8.77
C THR A 17 5.22 -16.61 8.59
N LEU A 18 3.98 -16.11 8.50
CA LEU A 18 2.80 -16.95 8.27
C LEU A 18 2.84 -17.68 6.92
N SER A 19 3.24 -16.97 5.86
CA SER A 19 3.41 -17.55 4.52
C SER A 19 4.38 -18.74 4.52
N ILE A 20 5.50 -18.61 5.24
CA ILE A 20 6.48 -19.70 5.38
C ILE A 20 5.93 -20.83 6.25
N ALA A 21 5.34 -20.51 7.40
CA ALA A 21 4.86 -21.50 8.36
C ALA A 21 3.70 -22.36 7.82
N LEU A 22 2.86 -21.79 6.96
CA LEU A 22 1.69 -22.45 6.39
C LEU A 22 1.89 -22.94 4.95
N ASP A 23 3.07 -22.71 4.36
CA ASP A 23 3.38 -23.01 2.95
C ASP A 23 2.36 -22.42 1.96
N VAL A 24 2.01 -21.14 2.16
CA VAL A 24 1.07 -20.41 1.29
C VAL A 24 1.73 -19.20 0.63
N PRO A 25 1.38 -18.88 -0.63
CA PRO A 25 1.99 -17.76 -1.34
C PRO A 25 1.61 -16.41 -0.71
N LEU A 26 2.62 -15.56 -0.51
CA LEU A 26 2.41 -14.15 -0.20
C LEU A 26 2.54 -13.33 -1.49
N ARG A 27 1.56 -12.46 -1.74
CA ARG A 27 1.53 -11.55 -2.91
C ARG A 27 1.36 -10.12 -2.45
N ALA A 28 2.00 -9.18 -3.13
CA ALA A 28 1.81 -7.75 -2.92
C ALA A 28 0.73 -7.20 -3.84
N ILE A 29 0.03 -6.18 -3.36
CA ILE A 29 -0.99 -5.42 -4.09
C ILE A 29 -0.74 -3.93 -3.85
N SER A 30 -1.09 -3.09 -4.83
CA SER A 30 -1.06 -1.64 -4.66
C SER A 30 -2.17 -1.18 -3.70
N GLY A 31 -1.81 -0.43 -2.65
CA GLY A 31 -2.79 0.19 -1.76
C GLY A 31 -3.76 1.15 -2.47
N PHE A 32 -3.39 1.68 -3.64
CA PHE A 32 -4.31 2.48 -4.46
C PHE A 32 -5.40 1.63 -5.10
N GLU A 33 -5.07 0.43 -5.59
CA GLU A 33 -6.06 -0.48 -6.18
C GLU A 33 -7.09 -0.94 -5.14
N LEU A 34 -6.66 -1.09 -3.88
CA LEU A 34 -7.55 -1.43 -2.76
C LEU A 34 -8.54 -0.33 -2.39
N ASN A 35 -8.34 0.91 -2.85
CA ASN A 35 -9.22 2.03 -2.50
C ASN A 35 -9.66 2.84 -3.74
N GLY A 36 -9.81 2.18 -4.89
CA GLY A 36 -10.30 2.81 -6.12
C GLY A 36 -9.45 3.98 -6.62
N PHE A 37 -8.14 3.94 -6.36
CA PHE A 37 -7.16 4.99 -6.68
C PHE A 37 -7.42 6.35 -6.00
N GLY A 38 -8.21 6.37 -4.92
CA GLY A 38 -8.42 7.57 -4.11
C GLY A 38 -7.16 8.01 -3.33
N PRO A 39 -7.04 9.30 -2.97
CA PRO A 39 -5.91 9.79 -2.16
C PRO A 39 -5.76 9.05 -0.82
N ILE A 40 -4.55 8.63 -0.50
CA ILE A 40 -4.21 7.91 0.74
C ILE A 40 -3.55 8.88 1.71
N ARG A 41 -4.04 8.94 2.96
CA ARG A 41 -3.51 9.86 3.97
C ARG A 41 -2.00 9.70 4.17
N ALA A 42 -1.28 10.82 4.14
CA ALA A 42 0.13 10.92 4.51
C ALA A 42 0.26 11.62 5.87
N ASN A 43 0.92 12.79 5.93
CA ASN A 43 1.04 13.60 7.13
C ASN A 43 0.09 14.82 7.10
N LYS A 44 -0.41 15.25 8.27
CA LYS A 44 -1.26 16.45 8.41
C LYS A 44 -2.38 16.52 7.35
N ASN A 45 -2.27 17.48 6.42
CA ASN A 45 -3.24 17.76 5.35
C ASN A 45 -2.74 17.31 3.97
N PHE A 46 -1.71 16.46 3.93
CA PHE A 46 -1.17 15.85 2.72
C PHE A 46 -1.66 14.42 2.58
N SER A 47 -1.81 14.01 1.32
CA SER A 47 -2.13 12.66 0.93
C SER A 47 -1.24 12.24 -0.24
N TYR A 48 -0.95 10.96 -0.33
CA TYR A 48 -0.38 10.34 -1.52
C TYR A 48 -1.47 10.20 -2.57
N VAL A 49 -1.19 10.65 -3.79
CA VAL A 49 -2.09 10.58 -4.94
C VAL A 49 -1.38 9.82 -6.04
N TYR A 50 -2.11 8.94 -6.71
CA TYR A 50 -1.63 8.20 -7.88
C TYR A 50 -2.05 8.93 -9.15
N GLU A 51 -1.09 9.48 -9.89
CA GLU A 51 -1.34 10.24 -11.11
C GLU A 51 -0.37 9.83 -12.21
N ARG A 52 -0.90 9.44 -13.37
CA ARG A 52 -0.11 9.13 -14.58
C ARG A 52 1.01 8.10 -14.34
N GLY A 53 0.75 7.11 -13.50
CA GLY A 53 1.73 6.05 -13.19
C GLY A 53 2.66 6.36 -12.02
N GLU A 54 2.63 7.58 -11.48
CA GLU A 54 3.51 8.01 -10.39
C GLU A 54 2.73 8.28 -9.11
N ILE A 55 3.41 8.08 -7.97
CA ILE A 55 2.87 8.42 -6.66
C ILE A 55 3.45 9.76 -6.24
N ARG A 56 2.59 10.74 -5.96
CA ARG A 56 2.98 12.10 -5.58
C ARG A 56 2.32 12.50 -4.27
N MET A 57 3.01 13.32 -3.47
CA MET A 57 2.43 13.91 -2.26
C MET A 57 1.74 15.24 -2.61
N LYS A 58 0.47 15.39 -2.26
CA LYS A 58 -0.31 16.62 -2.51
C LYS A 58 -1.11 17.01 -1.28
N LYS A 59 -1.27 18.32 -1.08
CA LYS A 59 -2.16 18.86 -0.06
C LYS A 59 -3.61 18.66 -0.50
N CYS A 60 -4.25 17.61 0.00
CA CYS A 60 -5.64 17.26 -0.28
C CYS A 60 -6.22 16.34 0.81
N SER A 61 -7.54 16.34 0.94
CA SER A 61 -8.24 15.44 1.86
C SER A 61 -8.09 13.99 1.39
N PRO A 62 -7.83 13.04 2.30
CA PRO A 62 -7.79 11.64 1.95
C PRO A 62 -9.18 11.16 1.50
N ALA A 63 -9.21 10.18 0.60
CA ALA A 63 -10.45 9.47 0.31
C ALA A 63 -10.89 8.64 1.53
N PRO A 64 -12.21 8.45 1.74
CA PRO A 64 -12.67 7.44 2.67
C PRO A 64 -12.12 6.06 2.26
N LEU A 65 -11.84 5.21 3.25
CA LEU A 65 -11.41 3.85 2.99
C LEU A 65 -12.62 3.02 2.54
N SER A 66 -12.51 2.44 1.35
CA SER A 66 -13.48 1.52 0.76
C SER A 66 -12.72 0.34 0.16
N LEU A 67 -12.97 -0.86 0.69
CA LEU A 67 -12.36 -2.07 0.15
C LEU A 67 -13.15 -2.57 -1.08
N PRO A 68 -12.49 -3.13 -2.10
CA PRO A 68 -13.17 -3.76 -3.21
C PRO A 68 -13.94 -4.99 -2.73
N ARG A 69 -15.07 -5.27 -3.39
CA ARG A 69 -15.88 -6.47 -3.11
C ARG A 69 -15.24 -7.75 -3.65
N ASP A 70 -14.39 -7.62 -4.67
CA ASP A 70 -13.69 -8.72 -5.31
C ASP A 70 -12.18 -8.42 -5.34
N LEU A 71 -11.37 -9.36 -4.86
CA LEU A 71 -9.91 -9.27 -4.84
C LEU A 71 -9.28 -9.88 -6.10
N SER A 72 -10.06 -10.60 -6.90
CA SER A 72 -9.60 -11.28 -8.12
C SER A 72 -9.13 -10.29 -9.17
N ILE A 73 -9.80 -9.13 -9.24
CA ILE A 73 -9.52 -8.01 -10.16
C ILE A 73 -8.25 -7.22 -9.84
N LEU A 74 -7.64 -7.45 -8.66
CA LEU A 74 -6.46 -6.72 -8.22
C LEU A 74 -5.19 -7.28 -8.85
N ASN A 75 -4.26 -6.39 -9.21
CA ASN A 75 -2.97 -6.78 -9.74
C ASN A 75 -2.10 -7.30 -8.59
N LYS A 76 -1.72 -8.57 -8.68
CA LYS A 76 -0.91 -9.28 -7.68
C LYS A 76 0.53 -9.34 -8.18
N SER A 77 1.46 -8.96 -7.32
CA SER A 77 2.89 -9.00 -7.60
C SER A 77 3.61 -10.00 -6.71
N ASP A 78 4.67 -10.58 -7.27
CA ASP A 78 5.62 -11.46 -6.57
C ASP A 78 6.75 -10.64 -5.93
N ASP A 79 6.88 -9.38 -6.32
CA ASP A 79 7.72 -8.40 -5.62
C ASP A 79 7.00 -7.93 -4.34
N ILE A 80 7.23 -8.70 -3.28
CA ILE A 80 6.60 -8.53 -1.96
C ILE A 80 7.36 -7.61 -1.01
N LEU A 81 8.50 -7.07 -1.44
CA LEU A 81 9.30 -6.22 -0.56
C LEU A 81 8.60 -4.87 -0.37
N PRO A 82 8.40 -4.43 0.89
CA PRO A 82 7.79 -3.12 1.12
C PRO A 82 8.66 -2.03 0.51
N ASN A 83 8.04 -1.13 -0.26
CA ASN A 83 8.75 0.01 -0.83
C ASN A 83 8.94 1.10 0.24
N TYR A 84 10.18 1.26 0.67
CA TYR A 84 10.59 2.11 1.79
C TYR A 84 10.95 3.54 1.36
N ILE A 85 10.27 4.16 0.39
CA ILE A 85 10.59 5.55 -0.02
C ILE A 85 10.49 6.45 1.22
N ILE A 86 11.65 6.79 1.79
CA ILE A 86 11.83 7.85 2.76
C ILE A 86 12.26 9.05 1.91
N GLU A 87 11.34 9.97 1.63
CA GLU A 87 11.79 11.28 1.19
C GLU A 87 12.59 11.89 2.35
N ALA A 88 13.81 12.36 2.05
CA ALA A 88 14.63 13.06 3.02
C ALA A 88 13.84 14.27 3.55
N VAL A 89 13.73 14.35 4.88
CA VAL A 89 13.21 15.55 5.56
C VAL A 89 14.31 16.58 5.70
#